data_AF-A0AAD3D4C3-F1
#
_entry.id   AF-A0AAD3D4C3-F1
#
_cell.length_a   1.000
_cell.length_b   1.000
_cell.length_c   1.000
_cell.angle_alpha   90.00
_cell.angle_beta   90.00
_cell.angle_gamma   90.00
#
_symmetry.space_group_name_H-M   'P 1'
#
loop_
_entity.id
_entity.type
_entity.pdbx_description
1 polymer ?
#
loop_
_entity_poly.entity_id
_entity_poly.type
_entity_poly.pdbx_seq_one_letter_code
_entity_poly.pdbx_strand_id
1 'polypeptide(L)'
;MELRQKIEDPALRAFVLTNLETKSIENKKQTLAWKINIDAISDQLHRIASFDVKSIDLHDGEFDLKYEGDTFLIKGGASSFVKGSHMDVISRHFPNYMLTTVKGSGHWVHAESPDATLALLKRYLDR
;
A
#
# COMPACT_ATOMS: atom_id res chain seq x y z
N MET A 1 5.68 -25.28 6.89
CA MET A 1 6.63 -24.99 7.99
C MET A 1 7.60 -23.85 7.63
N GLU A 2 7.69 -23.40 6.37
CA GLU A 2 8.73 -22.45 5.92
C GLU A 2 8.38 -20.95 6.03
N LEU A 3 7.11 -20.56 5.85
CA LEU A 3 6.71 -19.14 5.89
C LEU A 3 6.95 -18.48 7.26
N ARG A 4 6.79 -19.22 8.36
CA ARG A 4 7.04 -18.71 9.73
C ARG A 4 8.51 -18.34 9.95
N GLN A 5 9.44 -18.98 9.24
CA GLN A 5 10.87 -18.71 9.34
C GLN A 5 11.27 -17.46 8.54
N LYS A 6 10.51 -17.10 7.50
CA LYS A 6 10.79 -15.95 6.63
C LYS A 6 9.95 -14.71 6.96
N ILE A 7 8.77 -14.89 7.56
CA ILE A 7 7.85 -13.82 7.93
C ILE A 7 7.54 -14.00 9.42
N GLU A 8 8.26 -13.26 10.26
CA GLU A 8 8.12 -13.32 11.72
C GLU A 8 6.76 -12.76 12.15
N ASP A 9 6.37 -11.60 11.60
CA ASP A 9 5.12 -10.92 11.89
C ASP A 9 3.91 -11.84 11.60
N PRO A 10 3.14 -12.25 12.63
CA PRO A 10 1.95 -13.06 12.47
C PRO A 10 0.86 -12.43 11.61
N ALA A 11 0.67 -11.11 11.70
CA ALA A 11 -0.35 -10.40 10.94
C ALA A 11 0.01 -10.38 9.45
N LEU A 12 1.25 -10.02 9.11
CA LEU A 12 1.75 -10.07 7.74
C LEU A 12 1.67 -11.48 7.15
N ARG A 13 2.06 -12.51 7.93
CA ARG A 13 1.98 -13.89 7.48
C ARG A 13 0.54 -14.34 7.23
N ALA A 14 -0.40 -13.99 8.12
CA ALA A 14 -1.82 -14.27 7.93
C ALA A 14 -2.36 -13.57 6.67
N PHE A 15 -1.98 -12.30 6.46
CA PHE A 15 -2.34 -11.54 5.27
C PHE A 15 -1.84 -12.22 3.97
N VAL A 16 -0.57 -12.63 3.91
CA VAL A 16 -0.01 -13.35 2.74
C VAL A 16 -0.79 -14.64 2.48
N LEU A 17 -1.16 -15.39 3.52
CA LEU A 17 -1.93 -16.63 3.38
C LEU A 17 -3.34 -16.42 2.80
N THR A 18 -3.91 -15.21 2.87
CA THR A 18 -5.22 -14.92 2.23
C THR A 18 -5.16 -15.04 0.69
N ASN A 19 -3.96 -14.98 0.11
CA ASN A 19 -3.71 -15.13 -1.32
C ASN A 19 -3.49 -16.59 -1.76
N LEU A 20 -3.61 -17.57 -0.87
CA LEU A 20 -3.60 -18.99 -1.22
C LEU A 20 -5.02 -19.51 -1.45
N GLU A 21 -5.16 -20.38 -2.44
CA GLU A 21 -6.39 -21.13 -2.72
C GLU A 21 -6.12 -22.61 -2.91
N THR A 22 -7.16 -23.41 -2.72
CA THR A 22 -7.14 -24.83 -3.03
C THR A 22 -7.24 -25.03 -4.53
N LYS A 23 -6.21 -25.60 -5.14
CA LYS A 23 -6.22 -25.95 -6.57
C LYS A 23 -6.92 -27.28 -6.83
N SER A 24 -6.61 -28.31 -6.03
CA SER A 24 -7.26 -29.61 -6.10
C SER A 24 -7.23 -30.33 -4.76
N ILE A 25 -8.10 -31.34 -4.62
CA ILE A 25 -8.08 -32.28 -3.51
C ILE A 25 -8.07 -33.68 -4.10
N GLU A 26 -6.95 -34.40 -3.94
CA GLU A 26 -6.77 -35.78 -4.41
C GLU A 26 -6.29 -36.65 -3.26
N ASN A 27 -6.87 -37.84 -3.06
CA ASN A 27 -6.49 -38.76 -1.98
C ASN A 27 -6.40 -38.11 -0.59
N LYS A 28 -7.35 -37.21 -0.25
CA LYS A 28 -7.36 -36.39 0.97
C LYS A 28 -6.16 -35.44 1.14
N LYS A 29 -5.38 -35.21 0.08
CA LYS A 29 -4.31 -34.21 0.03
C LYS A 29 -4.77 -33.01 -0.77
N GLN A 30 -4.61 -31.84 -0.16
CA GLN A 30 -4.90 -30.55 -0.77
C GLN A 30 -3.66 -30.06 -1.52
N THR A 31 -3.82 -29.63 -2.76
CA THR A 31 -2.81 -28.84 -3.46
C THR A 31 -3.20 -27.36 -3.39
N LEU A 32 -2.21 -26.49 -3.15
CA LEU A 32 -2.41 -25.06 -3.04
C LEU A 32 -1.87 -24.35 -4.29
N ALA A 33 -2.51 -23.26 -4.66
CA ALA A 33 -2.01 -22.32 -5.65
C ALA A 33 -2.12 -20.88 -5.13
N TRP A 34 -1.30 -19.98 -5.67
CA TRP A 34 -1.46 -18.56 -5.47
C TRP A 34 -2.62 -18.04 -6.32
N LYS A 35 -3.53 -17.29 -5.70
CA LYS A 35 -4.61 -16.57 -6.40
C LYS A 35 -4.07 -15.49 -7.33
N ILE A 36 -2.92 -14.93 -6.97
CA ILE A 36 -2.23 -13.85 -7.68
C ILE A 36 -1.03 -14.42 -8.45
N ASN A 37 -0.67 -13.75 -9.54
CA ASN A 37 0.55 -14.06 -10.28
C ASN A 37 1.78 -13.54 -9.51
N ILE A 38 2.20 -14.31 -8.50
CA ILE A 38 3.28 -13.92 -7.59
C ILE A 38 4.63 -13.79 -8.32
N ASP A 39 4.84 -14.57 -9.38
CA ASP A 39 6.08 -14.53 -10.17
C ASP A 39 6.17 -13.19 -10.91
N ALA A 40 5.10 -12.79 -11.61
CA ALA A 40 5.07 -11.49 -12.28
C ALA A 40 5.20 -10.31 -11.29
N ILE A 41 4.54 -10.40 -10.13
CA ILE A 41 4.65 -9.37 -9.09
C ILE A 41 6.08 -9.30 -8.56
N SER A 42 6.73 -10.44 -8.31
CA SER A 42 8.11 -10.52 -7.84
C SER A 42 9.06 -9.89 -8.87
N ASP A 43 8.91 -10.26 -10.15
CA ASP A 43 9.74 -9.75 -11.25
C ASP A 43 9.58 -8.24 -11.45
N GLN A 44 8.36 -7.72 -11.24
CA GLN A 44 8.04 -6.31 -11.47
C GLN A 44 7.98 -5.46 -10.19
N LEU A 45 8.31 -6.03 -9.02
CA LEU A 45 8.14 -5.36 -7.73
C LEU A 45 8.87 -4.01 -7.68
N HIS A 46 10.06 -3.95 -8.28
CA HIS A 46 10.85 -2.72 -8.37
C HIS A 46 10.14 -1.58 -9.12
N ARG A 47 9.30 -1.90 -10.12
CA ARG A 47 8.50 -0.92 -10.86
C ARG A 47 7.20 -0.58 -10.15
N ILE A 48 6.55 -1.58 -9.55
CA ILE A 48 5.30 -1.39 -8.81
C ILE A 48 5.55 -0.52 -7.56
N ALA A 49 6.68 -0.73 -6.89
CA ALA A 49 7.07 0.01 -5.70
C ALA A 49 7.81 1.32 -6.02
N SER A 50 8.11 1.61 -7.29
CA SER A 50 8.71 2.89 -7.68
C SER A 50 7.64 3.98 -7.81
N PHE A 51 8.10 5.23 -7.78
CA PHE A 51 7.30 6.40 -8.11
C PHE A 51 8.03 7.15 -9.24
N ASP A 52 8.08 6.52 -10.42
CA ASP A 52 8.80 7.05 -11.58
C ASP A 52 7.91 7.92 -12.46
N VAL A 53 7.57 9.09 -11.94
CA VAL A 53 6.86 10.16 -12.66
C VAL A 53 7.63 10.70 -13.88
N LYS A 54 8.93 10.41 -14.00
CA LYS A 54 9.76 10.85 -15.13
C LYS A 54 9.64 9.92 -16.33
N SER A 55 9.35 8.63 -16.11
CA SER A 55 9.25 7.59 -17.14
C SER A 55 7.94 7.60 -17.94
N ILE A 56 6.98 8.47 -17.61
CA ILE A 56 5.75 8.59 -18.38
C ILE A 56 6.06 9.49 -19.60
N ASP A 57 6.43 8.86 -20.72
CA ASP A 57 6.59 9.47 -22.05
C ASP A 57 5.23 9.99 -22.57
N LEU A 58 4.73 11.06 -21.96
CA LEU A 58 3.79 11.96 -22.60
C LEU A 58 4.64 12.97 -23.38
N HIS A 59 4.39 13.06 -24.68
CA HIS A 59 5.16 13.89 -25.61
C HIS A 59 5.50 15.29 -25.05
N ASP A 60 6.75 15.68 -25.23
CA ASP A 60 7.28 17.05 -25.16
C ASP A 60 7.47 17.67 -23.76
N GLY A 61 8.59 17.34 -23.12
CA GLY A 61 9.37 18.29 -22.30
C GLY A 61 8.77 18.72 -20.95
N GLU A 62 9.48 18.38 -19.87
CA GLU A 62 9.28 18.87 -18.49
C GLU A 62 7.83 18.84 -17.97
N PHE A 63 7.40 17.68 -17.45
CA PHE A 63 6.10 17.56 -16.79
C PHE A 63 6.20 17.67 -15.27
N ASP A 64 5.62 18.75 -14.74
CA ASP A 64 5.21 18.89 -13.35
C ASP A 64 3.84 18.20 -13.17
N LEU A 65 3.81 16.86 -13.29
CA LEU A 65 2.58 16.07 -13.22
C LEU A 65 1.84 16.34 -11.91
N LYS A 66 0.69 17.01 -11.98
CA LYS A 66 -0.11 17.35 -10.82
C LYS A 66 -1.46 16.69 -10.89
N TYR A 67 -1.84 16.08 -9.78
CA TYR A 67 -3.23 15.78 -9.51
C TYR A 67 -3.84 16.98 -8.78
N GLU A 68 -4.59 17.80 -9.52
CA GLU A 68 -5.23 19.01 -8.98
C GLU A 68 -6.46 18.70 -8.14
N GLY A 69 -6.92 17.45 -8.13
CA GLY A 69 -8.02 17.02 -7.26
C GLY A 69 -7.64 17.03 -5.79
N ASP A 70 -8.66 17.20 -4.97
CA ASP A 70 -8.58 17.03 -3.53
C ASP A 70 -8.00 15.66 -3.17
N THR A 71 -6.94 15.66 -2.35
CA THR A 71 -6.24 14.42 -1.95
C THR A 71 -6.18 14.31 -0.43
N PHE A 72 -6.65 13.21 0.14
CA PHE A 72 -6.46 12.94 1.57
C PHE A 72 -5.45 11.83 1.81
N LEU A 73 -4.42 12.16 2.58
CA LEU A 73 -3.39 11.24 3.01
C LEU A 73 -3.57 10.95 4.51
N ILE A 74 -3.77 9.69 4.86
CA ILE A 74 -3.77 9.22 6.24
C ILE A 74 -2.52 8.35 6.42
N LYS A 75 -1.63 8.73 7.35
CA LYS A 75 -0.45 7.93 7.68
C LYS A 75 -0.41 7.54 9.15
N GLY A 76 0.19 6.39 9.44
CA GLY A 76 0.47 5.97 10.82
C GLY A 76 1.69 6.71 11.39
N GLY A 77 1.61 7.10 12.66
CA GLY A 77 2.70 7.79 13.36
C GLY A 77 3.89 6.87 13.67
N ALA A 78 3.66 5.55 13.76
CA ALA A 78 4.71 4.54 13.94
C ALA A 78 5.19 3.93 12.61
N SER A 79 4.67 4.40 11.47
CA SER A 79 5.05 3.90 10.14
C SER A 79 6.23 4.68 9.54
N SER A 80 7.16 3.96 8.92
CA SER A 80 8.30 4.53 8.21
C SER A 80 8.09 4.68 6.69
N PHE A 81 6.89 4.38 6.18
CA PHE A 81 6.61 4.38 4.73
C PHE A 81 6.52 5.79 4.13
N VAL A 82 5.94 6.74 4.88
CA VAL A 82 5.88 8.16 4.49
C VAL A 82 6.87 8.93 5.35
N LYS A 83 8.04 9.22 4.78
CA LYS A 83 9.14 9.93 5.44
C LYS A 83 9.03 11.43 5.19
N GLY A 84 9.67 12.24 6.04
CA GLY A 84 9.75 13.69 5.82
C GLY A 84 10.35 14.06 4.47
N SER A 85 11.32 13.28 3.98
CA SER A 85 11.93 13.45 2.66
C SER A 85 10.97 13.26 1.48
N HIS A 86 9.79 12.68 1.70
CA HIS A 86 8.77 12.51 0.66
C HIS A 86 7.83 13.71 0.55
N MET A 87 7.87 14.65 1.52
CA MET A 87 6.91 15.76 1.57
C MET A 87 7.03 16.69 0.38
N ASP A 88 8.26 16.98 -0.08
CA ASP A 88 8.49 17.84 -1.25
C ASP A 88 7.89 17.22 -2.53
N VAL A 89 8.00 15.89 -2.67
CA VAL A 89 7.41 15.14 -3.79
C VAL A 89 5.90 15.14 -3.69
N ILE A 90 5.34 14.87 -2.51
CA ILE A 90 3.89 14.89 -2.26
C ILE A 90 3.32 16.28 -2.59
N SER A 91 3.91 17.36 -2.07
CA SER A 91 3.41 18.71 -2.33
C SER A 91 3.53 19.12 -3.79
N ARG A 92 4.55 18.64 -4.50
CA ARG A 92 4.72 18.91 -5.93
C ARG A 92 3.62 18.26 -6.77
N HIS A 93 3.32 17.00 -6.51
CA HIS A 93 2.39 16.22 -7.34
C HIS A 93 0.92 16.28 -6.87
N PHE A 94 0.67 16.64 -5.61
CA PHE A 94 -0.67 16.72 -5.02
C PHE A 94 -0.86 18.09 -4.35
N PRO A 95 -0.97 19.19 -5.09
CA PRO A 95 -1.02 20.54 -4.50
C PRO A 95 -2.18 20.77 -3.51
N ASN A 96 -3.30 20.07 -3.69
CA ASN A 96 -4.50 20.17 -2.84
C ASN A 96 -4.58 19.02 -1.82
N TYR A 97 -3.44 18.57 -1.29
CA TYR A 97 -3.41 17.50 -0.31
C TYR A 97 -3.73 17.98 1.11
N MET A 98 -4.42 17.12 1.86
CA MET A 98 -4.47 17.17 3.32
C MET A 98 -3.79 15.92 3.86
N LEU A 99 -2.92 16.07 4.87
CA LEU A 99 -2.27 14.94 5.51
C LEU A 99 -2.58 14.90 7.00
N THR A 100 -3.08 13.75 7.47
CA THR A 100 -3.28 13.48 8.90
C THR A 100 -2.43 12.30 9.35
N THR A 101 -1.84 12.42 10.53
CA THR A 101 -1.09 11.33 11.17
C THR A 101 -1.89 10.73 12.32
N VAL A 102 -2.15 9.42 12.28
CA VAL A 102 -2.78 8.68 13.38
C VAL A 102 -1.68 8.19 14.33
N LYS A 103 -1.63 8.76 15.54
CA LYS A 103 -0.59 8.44 16.53
C LYS A 103 -0.69 6.98 16.96
N GLY A 104 0.45 6.30 17.05
CA GLY A 104 0.55 4.92 17.52
C GLY A 104 0.25 3.85 16.47
N SER A 105 -0.40 4.19 15.36
CA SER A 105 -0.63 3.24 14.26
C SER A 105 0.61 3.07 13.39
N GLY A 106 0.86 1.82 12.99
CA GLY A 106 1.85 1.42 12.00
C GLY A 106 1.39 1.66 10.56
N HIS A 107 1.80 0.78 9.64
CA HIS A 107 1.57 0.98 8.21
C HIS A 107 0.11 0.73 7.80
N TRP A 108 -0.58 -0.23 8.44
CA TRP A 108 -1.95 -0.58 8.09
C TRP A 108 -2.94 0.18 8.96
N VAL A 109 -2.96 1.50 8.83
CA VAL A 109 -3.75 2.40 9.69
C VAL A 109 -5.23 1.98 9.79
N HIS A 110 -5.82 1.53 8.69
CA HIS A 110 -7.21 1.06 8.64
C HIS A 110 -7.45 -0.23 9.44
N ALA A 111 -6.45 -1.11 9.55
CA ALA A 111 -6.54 -2.35 10.33
C ALA A 111 -6.13 -2.13 11.79
N GLU A 112 -5.14 -1.29 12.03
CA GLU A 112 -4.58 -1.01 13.36
C GLU A 112 -5.39 0.05 14.14
N SER A 113 -6.09 0.93 13.45
CA SER A 113 -6.89 2.01 14.04
C SER A 113 -8.14 2.28 13.19
N PRO A 114 -9.06 1.30 13.09
CA PRO A 114 -10.22 1.36 12.21
C PRO A 114 -11.16 2.53 12.54
N ASP A 115 -11.47 2.76 13.82
CA ASP A 115 -12.38 3.84 14.24
C ASP A 115 -11.83 5.23 13.91
N ALA A 116 -10.53 5.43 14.16
CA ALA A 116 -9.85 6.68 13.82
C ALA A 116 -9.83 6.90 12.30
N THR A 117 -9.53 5.84 11.53
CA THR A 117 -9.53 5.90 10.06
C THR A 117 -10.93 6.27 9.54
N LEU A 118 -11.97 5.62 10.04
CA LEU A 118 -13.35 5.89 9.62
C LEU A 118 -13.79 7.31 9.97
N ALA A 119 -13.50 7.78 11.19
CA ALA A 119 -13.83 9.14 11.61
C ALA A 119 -13.14 10.20 10.73
N LEU A 120 -11.87 9.98 10.40
CA LEU A 120 -11.10 10.86 9.51
C LEU A 120 -11.68 10.87 8.09
N LEU A 121 -12.02 9.70 7.53
CA LEU A 121 -12.62 9.60 6.21
C LEU A 121 -13.99 10.28 6.16
N LYS A 122 -14.87 10.06 7.14
CA LYS A 122 -16.18 10.73 7.22
C LYS A 122 -16.03 12.24 7.25
N ARG A 123 -15.19 12.75 8.15
CA ARG A 123 -14.91 14.19 8.25
C ARG A 123 -14.38 14.78 6.94
N TYR A 124 -13.59 14.03 6.18
CA TYR A 124 -13.10 14.46 4.88
C TYR A 124 -14.16 14.36 3.78
N LEU A 125 -15.11 13.44 3.85
CA LEU A 125 -16.15 13.33 2.82
C LEU A 125 -17.32 14.29 3.04
N ASP A 126 -17.58 14.68 4.29
CA ASP A 126 -18.70 15.54 4.70
C ASP A 126 -18.39 17.07 4.65
N ARG A 127 -17.26 17.45 4.05
CA ARG A 127 -16.77 18.85 4.03
C ARG A 127 -17.31 19.67 2.86
#